data_AF-A6F924-F1
#
_entry.id   AF-A6F924-F1
#
_cell.length_a   1.000
_cell.length_b   1.000
_cell.length_c   1.000
_cell.angle_alpha   90.00
_cell.angle_beta   90.00
_cell.angle_gamma   90.00
#
_symmetry.space_group_name_H-M   'P 1'
#
loop_
_entity.id
_entity.type
_entity.pdbx_description
1 polymer ?
#
loop_
_entity_poly.entity_id
_entity_poly.type
_entity_poly.pdbx_seq_one_letter_code
_entity_poly.pdbx_strand_id
1 'polypeptide(L)'
;MVNNRLSKNQIIEIQGILDLAKDDLDFLIKNIEYQLNEFGVLPIDEDSSINLNLDFSTNSKELRDLLKEISEISNKLTKLIKRHDSKVDINIELGTDNFDLEPIKVESNGIKYYQSISVSEFLAELDLKAISKSEYHSTFVKAKSQSIVKKIHHAWSFSCPERAKQPIKKSTNDDFINLVSVVTGWDIELARKNVSNAFKHNKESCN
;
A
#
# COMPACT_ATOMS: atom_id res chain seq x y z
N MET A 1 1.99 -22.08 15.61
CA MET A 1 3.23 -22.14 14.80
C MET A 1 3.68 -20.70 14.60
N VAL A 2 4.98 -20.39 14.76
CA VAL A 2 5.49 -19.02 14.53
C VAL A 2 5.82 -18.89 13.05
N ASN A 3 5.13 -18.00 12.35
CA ASN A 3 5.22 -17.85 10.90
C ASN A 3 6.32 -16.85 10.49
N ASN A 4 6.58 -15.84 11.32
CA ASN A 4 7.51 -14.76 11.01
C ASN A 4 8.76 -14.81 11.91
N ARG A 5 9.56 -15.88 11.76
CA ARG A 5 10.79 -16.05 12.55
C ARG A 5 11.91 -15.17 12.05
N LEU A 6 12.67 -14.57 12.96
CA LEU A 6 13.85 -13.80 12.58
C LEU A 6 15.01 -14.74 12.25
N SER A 7 15.77 -14.38 11.21
CA SER A 7 16.98 -15.09 10.83
C SER A 7 18.10 -14.91 11.86
N LYS A 8 19.10 -15.80 11.84
CA LYS A 8 20.26 -15.69 12.73
C LYS A 8 21.01 -14.36 12.55
N ASN A 9 21.10 -13.86 11.31
CA ASN A 9 21.78 -12.60 11.03
C ASN A 9 21.03 -11.42 11.64
N GLN A 10 19.69 -11.38 11.49
CA GLN A 10 18.88 -10.36 12.14
C GLN A 10 19.05 -10.37 13.66
N ILE A 11 19.09 -11.55 14.29
CA ILE A 11 19.30 -11.67 15.73
C ILE A 11 20.69 -11.13 16.15
N ILE A 12 21.74 -11.42 15.38
CA ILE A 12 23.09 -10.90 15.63
C ILE A 12 23.14 -9.37 15.51
N GLU A 13 22.49 -8.81 14.50
CA GLU A 13 22.43 -7.36 14.30
C GLU A 13 21.64 -6.67 15.42
N ILE A 14 20.51 -7.24 15.85
CA ILE A 14 19.73 -6.74 16.99
C ILE A 14 20.58 -6.73 18.27
N GLN A 15 21.36 -7.79 18.51
CA GLN A 15 22.30 -7.83 19.63
C GLN A 15 23.33 -6.71 19.54
N GLY A 16 23.86 -6.42 18.34
CA GLY A 16 24.82 -5.33 18.13
C GLY A 16 24.23 -3.93 18.33
N ILE A 17 22.95 -3.74 18.02
CA ILE A 17 22.24 -2.46 18.22
C ILE A 17 21.92 -2.23 19.70
N LEU A 18 21.41 -3.26 20.38
CA LEU A 18 20.82 -3.09 21.70
C LEU A 18 21.74 -3.49 22.85
N ASP A 19 22.77 -4.29 22.60
CA ASP A 19 23.69 -4.80 23.62
C ASP A 19 22.96 -5.39 24.84
N LEU A 20 21.94 -6.21 24.58
CA LEU A 20 21.12 -6.83 25.62
C LEU A 20 21.80 -8.07 26.19
N ALA A 21 21.47 -8.42 27.44
CA ALA A 21 21.78 -9.75 27.96
C ALA A 21 21.04 -10.81 27.13
N LYS A 22 21.61 -12.02 27.06
CA LYS A 22 21.05 -13.11 26.21
C LYS A 22 19.58 -13.40 26.51
N ASP A 23 19.19 -13.45 27.78
CA ASP A 23 17.82 -13.74 28.17
C ASP A 23 16.85 -12.62 27.75
N ASP A 24 17.28 -11.36 27.85
CA ASP A 24 16.50 -10.19 27.43
C ASP A 24 16.38 -10.11 25.90
N LEU A 25 17.46 -10.43 25.18
CA LEU A 25 17.45 -10.57 23.72
C LEU A 25 16.45 -11.66 23.32
N ASP A 26 16.57 -12.87 23.88
CA ASP A 26 15.68 -13.99 23.56
C ASP A 26 14.21 -13.65 23.84
N PHE A 27 13.94 -12.90 24.91
CA PHE A 27 12.61 -12.40 25.23
C PHE A 27 12.12 -11.38 24.20
N LEU A 28 12.94 -10.40 23.80
CA LEU A 28 12.62 -9.42 22.76
C LEU A 28 12.31 -10.11 21.43
N ILE A 29 13.18 -11.03 20.98
CA ILE A 29 12.99 -11.75 19.71
C ILE A 29 11.66 -12.51 19.72
N LYS A 30 11.40 -13.31 20.76
CA LYS A 30 10.15 -14.07 20.88
C LYS A 30 8.92 -13.15 20.86
N ASN A 31 9.01 -11.99 21.52
CA ASN A 31 7.92 -11.04 21.56
C ASN A 31 7.70 -10.39 20.17
N ILE A 32 8.77 -9.98 19.47
CA ILE A 32 8.67 -9.47 18.08
C ILE A 32 8.01 -10.51 17.19
N GLU A 33 8.50 -11.75 17.17
CA GLU A 33 7.95 -12.83 16.34
C GLU A 33 6.47 -13.10 16.68
N TYR A 34 6.11 -13.07 17.97
CA TYR A 34 4.73 -13.22 18.42
C TYR A 34 3.84 -12.08 17.90
N GLN A 35 4.27 -10.83 18.06
CA GLN A 35 3.52 -9.66 17.60
C GLN A 35 3.36 -9.65 16.06
N LEU A 36 4.38 -10.09 15.32
CA LEU A 36 4.32 -10.17 13.86
C LEU A 36 3.39 -11.30 13.38
N ASN A 37 3.21 -12.38 14.14
CA ASN A 37 2.30 -13.46 13.75
C ASN A 37 0.84 -13.04 13.64
N GLU A 38 0.43 -11.93 14.25
CA GLU A 38 -0.93 -11.38 14.07
C GLU A 38 -1.24 -11.04 12.61
N PHE A 39 -0.21 -10.83 11.78
CA PHE A 39 -0.36 -10.55 10.35
C PHE A 39 -0.41 -11.82 9.47
N GLY A 40 -0.40 -13.02 10.06
CA GLY A 40 -0.29 -14.27 9.32
C GLY A 40 1.14 -14.52 8.84
N VAL A 41 1.31 -15.06 7.64
CA VAL A 41 2.63 -15.15 6.98
C VAL A 41 2.89 -13.80 6.33
N LEU A 42 3.92 -13.08 6.77
CA LEU A 42 4.31 -11.83 6.13
C LEU A 42 4.98 -12.12 4.79
N PRO A 43 4.70 -11.32 3.76
CA PRO A 43 5.32 -11.51 2.47
C PRO A 43 6.77 -11.03 2.51
N ILE A 44 7.70 -11.87 2.06
CA ILE A 44 9.13 -11.61 2.07
C ILE A 44 9.65 -11.66 0.63
N ASP A 45 10.45 -10.68 0.22
CA ASP A 45 11.10 -10.65 -1.10
C ASP A 45 12.44 -11.41 -1.13
N GLU A 46 13.10 -11.41 -2.30
CA GLU A 46 14.36 -12.13 -2.51
C GLU A 46 15.49 -11.63 -1.59
N ASP A 47 15.42 -10.36 -1.16
CA ASP A 47 16.39 -9.74 -0.25
C ASP A 47 16.07 -9.99 1.23
N SER A 48 15.12 -10.88 1.52
CA SER A 48 14.62 -11.15 2.87
C SER A 48 13.94 -9.95 3.56
N SER A 49 13.44 -8.98 2.78
CA SER A 49 12.71 -7.82 3.26
C SER A 49 11.20 -8.07 3.27
N ILE A 50 10.47 -7.57 4.27
CA ILE A 50 9.02 -7.62 4.30
C ILE A 50 8.48 -6.69 3.22
N ASN A 51 7.96 -7.27 2.14
CA ASN A 51 7.43 -6.52 1.02
C ASN A 51 5.92 -6.70 0.94
N LEU A 52 5.18 -5.80 1.59
CA LEU A 52 3.71 -5.83 1.62
C LEU A 52 3.05 -5.70 0.24
N ASN A 53 3.80 -5.36 -0.80
CA ASN A 53 3.29 -5.38 -2.17
C ASN A 53 3.19 -6.82 -2.73
N LEU A 54 3.91 -7.80 -2.16
CA LEU A 54 3.88 -9.22 -2.55
C LEU A 54 2.71 -10.00 -1.93
N ASP A 55 2.09 -9.55 -0.83
CA ASP A 55 0.79 -10.10 -0.39
C ASP A 55 -0.31 -9.86 -1.44
N PHE A 56 -0.07 -8.87 -2.30
CA PHE A 56 -0.82 -8.61 -3.51
C PHE A 56 -0.04 -9.13 -4.72
N SER A 57 0.62 -10.28 -4.62
CA SER A 57 1.61 -10.81 -5.60
C SER A 57 1.07 -10.97 -7.01
N THR A 58 -0.25 -10.98 -7.21
CA THR A 58 -0.80 -10.89 -8.56
C THR A 58 -0.94 -9.46 -9.07
N ASN A 59 -0.97 -8.43 -8.22
CA ASN A 59 -1.61 -7.15 -8.56
C ASN A 59 -1.46 -5.99 -7.53
N SER A 60 -0.28 -5.37 -7.35
CA SER A 60 -0.22 -4.05 -6.66
C SER A 60 0.69 -3.00 -7.28
N LYS A 61 1.97 -3.29 -7.54
CA LYS A 61 2.81 -2.36 -8.33
C LYS A 61 2.38 -2.40 -9.80
N GLU A 62 2.30 -3.59 -10.37
CA GLU A 62 1.82 -3.78 -11.75
C GLU A 62 0.40 -3.21 -11.95
N LEU A 63 -0.54 -3.42 -11.02
CA LEU A 63 -1.85 -2.75 -11.11
C LEU A 63 -1.76 -1.24 -11.00
N ARG A 64 -0.95 -0.68 -10.09
CA ARG A 64 -0.80 0.78 -10.00
C ARG A 64 -0.21 1.34 -11.28
N ASP A 65 0.76 0.63 -11.87
CA ASP A 65 1.40 1.00 -13.12
C ASP A 65 0.41 0.88 -14.30
N LEU A 66 -0.40 -0.18 -14.36
CA LEU A 66 -1.48 -0.36 -15.34
C LEU A 66 -2.60 0.67 -15.17
N LEU A 67 -3.02 0.97 -13.94
CA LEU A 67 -4.03 2.01 -13.66
C LEU A 67 -3.51 3.39 -14.06
N LYS A 68 -2.21 3.65 -13.84
CA LYS A 68 -1.54 4.87 -14.31
C LYS A 68 -1.45 4.90 -15.83
N GLU A 69 -1.11 3.79 -16.48
CA GLU A 69 -1.08 3.67 -17.93
C GLU A 69 -2.48 3.88 -18.54
N ILE A 70 -3.53 3.29 -17.95
CA ILE A 70 -4.93 3.52 -18.32
C ILE A 70 -5.26 5.01 -18.22
N SER A 71 -4.90 5.68 -17.13
CA SER A 71 -5.09 7.13 -16.96
C SER A 71 -4.35 7.93 -18.04
N GLU A 72 -3.10 7.60 -18.33
CA GLU A 72 -2.29 8.28 -19.34
C GLU A 72 -2.85 8.09 -20.77
N ILE A 73 -3.25 6.87 -21.12
CA ILE A 73 -3.85 6.54 -22.42
C ILE A 73 -5.23 7.20 -22.55
N SER A 74 -6.07 7.13 -21.52
CA SER A 74 -7.39 7.79 -21.50
C SER A 74 -7.24 9.30 -21.70
N ASN A 75 -6.26 9.92 -21.05
CA ASN A 75 -5.95 11.35 -21.21
C ASN A 75 -5.46 11.70 -22.63
N LYS A 76 -4.64 10.84 -23.25
CA LYS A 76 -4.24 11.01 -24.66
C LYS A 76 -5.45 10.91 -25.59
N LEU A 77 -6.30 9.90 -25.41
CA LEU A 77 -7.48 9.70 -26.24
C LEU A 77 -8.48 10.84 -26.09
N THR A 78 -8.71 11.32 -24.87
CA THR A 78 -9.55 12.50 -24.58
C THR A 78 -9.10 13.73 -25.37
N LYS A 79 -7.78 13.98 -25.49
CA LYS A 79 -7.24 15.09 -26.29
C LYS A 79 -7.51 14.93 -27.78
N LEU A 80 -7.45 13.70 -28.30
CA LEU A 80 -7.74 13.40 -29.70
C LEU A 80 -9.22 13.60 -30.01
N ILE A 81 -10.10 13.11 -29.14
CA ILE A 81 -11.55 13.24 -29.28
C ILE A 81 -11.96 14.71 -29.22
N LYS A 82 -11.47 15.48 -28.24
CA LYS A 82 -11.72 16.94 -28.19
C LYS A 82 -11.28 17.68 -29.46
N ARG A 83 -10.20 17.24 -30.11
CA ARG A 83 -9.74 17.82 -31.39
C ARG A 83 -10.59 17.37 -32.58
N HIS A 84 -11.12 16.16 -32.53
CA HIS A 84 -12.07 15.67 -33.52
C HIS A 84 -13.38 16.45 -33.40
N ASP A 85 -13.98 16.47 -32.20
CA ASP A 85 -15.26 17.12 -31.92
C ASP A 85 -15.21 18.65 -32.14
N SER A 86 -14.02 19.27 -32.06
CA SER A 86 -13.87 20.69 -32.43
C SER A 86 -13.81 20.95 -33.94
N LYS A 87 -13.69 19.90 -34.76
CA LYS A 87 -13.61 19.96 -36.22
C LYS A 87 -14.87 19.44 -36.91
N VAL A 88 -15.73 18.73 -36.20
CA VAL A 88 -16.99 18.21 -36.71
C VAL A 88 -18.12 18.54 -35.75
N ASP A 89 -19.31 18.87 -36.26
CA ASP A 89 -20.48 19.24 -35.43
C ASP A 89 -21.16 18.03 -34.75
N ILE A 90 -20.49 16.88 -34.71
CA ILE A 90 -21.01 15.62 -34.18
C ILE A 90 -19.97 15.01 -33.24
N ASN A 91 -20.36 14.80 -31.99
CA ASN A 91 -19.52 14.14 -31.00
C ASN A 91 -19.42 12.64 -31.28
N ILE A 92 -18.28 12.04 -30.95
CA ILE A 92 -18.16 10.59 -30.98
C ILE A 92 -18.97 9.98 -29.84
N GLU A 93 -19.85 9.04 -30.19
CA GLU A 93 -20.70 8.30 -29.27
C GLU A 93 -20.54 6.79 -29.45
N LEU A 94 -20.73 6.04 -28.38
CA LEU A 94 -20.76 4.57 -28.37
C LEU A 94 -22.17 4.11 -28.05
N GLY A 95 -22.80 3.38 -28.96
CA GLY A 95 -24.10 2.77 -28.72
C GLY A 95 -24.00 1.64 -27.69
N THR A 96 -24.94 1.59 -26.74
CA THR A 96 -24.96 0.57 -25.67
C THR A 96 -25.16 -0.85 -26.19
N ASP A 97 -25.71 -0.99 -27.41
CA ASP A 97 -25.80 -2.24 -28.15
C ASP A 97 -24.44 -2.89 -28.41
N ASN A 98 -23.37 -2.09 -28.56
CA ASN A 98 -22.01 -2.60 -28.77
C ASN A 98 -21.39 -3.22 -27.51
N PHE A 99 -22.07 -3.14 -26.36
CA PHE A 99 -21.61 -3.69 -25.09
C PHE A 99 -22.54 -4.78 -24.54
N ASP A 100 -23.36 -5.39 -25.41
CA ASP A 100 -24.33 -6.42 -25.03
C ASP A 100 -25.32 -5.97 -23.93
N LEU A 101 -25.60 -4.65 -23.84
CA LEU A 101 -26.55 -4.11 -22.87
C LEU A 101 -28.00 -4.25 -23.39
N GLU A 102 -28.95 -4.36 -22.46
CA GLU A 102 -30.37 -4.44 -22.80
C GLU A 102 -30.88 -3.14 -23.44
N PRO A 103 -31.80 -3.24 -24.41
CA PRO A 103 -32.41 -2.06 -25.01
C PRO A 103 -33.26 -1.29 -23.99
N ILE A 104 -33.19 0.03 -24.03
CA ILE A 104 -33.97 0.91 -23.16
C ILE A 104 -35.47 0.92 -23.50
N LYS A 105 -35.82 0.53 -24.73
CA LYS A 105 -37.19 0.42 -25.21
C LYS A 105 -37.28 -0.63 -26.30
N VAL A 106 -38.31 -1.46 -26.26
CA VAL A 106 -38.68 -2.36 -27.34
C VAL A 106 -40.11 -2.05 -27.76
N GLU A 107 -40.31 -1.74 -29.04
CA GLU A 107 -41.64 -1.45 -29.58
C GLU A 107 -42.41 -2.73 -29.91
N SER A 108 -43.73 -2.61 -30.03
CA SER A 108 -44.64 -3.73 -30.33
C SER A 108 -44.37 -4.41 -31.68
N ASN A 109 -43.65 -3.74 -32.59
CA ASN A 109 -43.18 -4.27 -33.87
C ASN A 109 -41.79 -4.96 -33.77
N GLY A 110 -41.18 -5.00 -32.58
CA GLY A 110 -39.88 -5.61 -32.33
C GLY A 110 -38.67 -4.68 -32.48
N ILE A 111 -38.85 -3.40 -32.81
CA ILE A 111 -37.74 -2.44 -32.90
C ILE A 111 -37.16 -2.17 -31.50
N LYS A 112 -35.84 -2.33 -31.36
CA LYS A 112 -35.09 -2.11 -30.13
C LYS A 112 -34.36 -0.77 -30.19
N TYR A 113 -34.49 0.02 -29.13
CA TYR A 113 -33.80 1.29 -28.96
C TYR A 113 -32.73 1.14 -27.90
N TYR A 114 -31.55 1.66 -28.19
CA TYR A 114 -30.38 1.63 -27.31
C TYR A 114 -29.99 3.06 -26.97
N GLN A 115 -29.31 3.21 -25.83
CA GLN A 115 -28.77 4.50 -25.42
C GLN A 115 -27.41 4.71 -26.11
N SER A 116 -26.99 5.97 -26.24
CA SER A 116 -25.63 6.34 -26.60
C SER A 116 -24.87 6.84 -25.39
N ILE A 117 -23.58 6.53 -25.31
CA ILE A 117 -22.66 7.06 -24.30
C ILE A 117 -21.68 8.01 -25.01
N SER A 118 -21.58 9.24 -24.52
CA SER A 118 -20.54 10.18 -24.95
C SER A 118 -19.16 9.61 -24.60
N VAL A 119 -18.28 9.46 -25.60
CA VAL A 119 -16.94 8.89 -25.35
C VAL A 119 -16.12 9.77 -24.41
N SER A 120 -16.31 11.09 -24.48
CA SER A 120 -15.63 12.04 -23.60
C SER A 120 -16.02 11.84 -22.12
N GLU A 121 -17.29 11.56 -21.84
CA GLU A 121 -17.79 11.28 -20.49
C GLU A 121 -17.29 9.92 -19.98
N PHE A 122 -17.33 8.90 -20.83
CA PHE A 122 -16.81 7.57 -20.50
C PHE A 122 -15.33 7.61 -20.10
N LEU A 123 -14.49 8.31 -20.88
CA LEU A 123 -13.06 8.42 -20.60
C LEU A 123 -12.76 9.19 -19.31
N ALA A 124 -13.57 10.20 -18.99
CA ALA A 124 -13.45 10.93 -17.73
C ALA A 124 -13.77 10.04 -16.53
N GLU A 125 -14.85 9.25 -16.60
CA GLU A 125 -15.22 8.29 -15.55
C GLU A 125 -14.16 7.19 -15.39
N LEU A 126 -13.60 6.68 -16.49
CA LEU A 126 -12.51 5.70 -16.48
C LEU A 126 -11.27 6.24 -15.76
N ASP A 127 -10.88 7.49 -16.03
CA ASP A 127 -9.72 8.14 -15.40
C ASP A 127 -9.93 8.30 -13.89
N LEU A 128 -11.09 8.81 -13.47
CA LEU A 128 -11.45 8.95 -12.07
C LEU A 128 -11.40 7.61 -11.31
N LYS A 129 -11.93 6.55 -11.93
CA LYS A 129 -11.94 5.21 -11.33
C LYS A 129 -10.55 4.60 -11.22
N ALA A 130 -9.69 4.86 -12.21
CA ALA A 130 -8.31 4.41 -12.20
C ALA A 130 -7.51 5.06 -11.06
N ILE A 131 -7.67 6.38 -10.88
CA ILE A 131 -7.02 7.15 -9.80
C ILE A 131 -7.49 6.63 -8.42
N SER A 132 -8.80 6.52 -8.21
CA SER A 132 -9.37 6.10 -6.92
C SER A 132 -8.87 4.71 -6.46
N LYS A 133 -8.83 3.73 -7.37
CA LYS A 133 -8.32 2.39 -7.06
C LYS A 133 -6.83 2.39 -6.71
N SER A 134 -6.03 3.20 -7.41
CA SER A 134 -4.60 3.34 -7.13
C SER A 134 -4.34 3.89 -5.72
N GLU A 135 -5.10 4.90 -5.30
CA GLU A 135 -5.01 5.50 -3.96
C GLU A 135 -5.39 4.55 -2.83
N TYR A 136 -6.44 3.74 -3.02
CA TYR A 136 -6.86 2.72 -2.04
C TYR A 136 -5.73 1.73 -1.72
N HIS A 137 -5.06 1.19 -2.76
CA HIS A 137 -3.95 0.26 -2.56
C HIS A 137 -2.77 0.90 -1.83
N SER A 138 -2.41 2.13 -2.18
CA SER A 138 -1.35 2.89 -1.51
C SER A 138 -1.67 3.09 -0.02
N THR A 139 -2.91 3.46 0.29
CA THR A 139 -3.38 3.68 1.66
C THR A 139 -3.34 2.40 2.49
N PHE A 140 -3.78 1.28 1.93
CA PHE A 140 -3.76 -0.01 2.63
C PHE A 140 -2.34 -0.45 2.98
N VAL A 141 -1.42 -0.41 2.01
CA VAL A 141 -0.02 -0.78 2.23
C VAL A 141 0.61 0.10 3.31
N LYS A 142 0.36 1.41 3.25
CA LYS A 142 0.84 2.37 4.24
C LYS A 142 0.26 2.11 5.64
N ALA A 143 -1.02 1.75 5.75
CA ALA A 143 -1.64 1.42 7.03
C ALA A 143 -1.05 0.14 7.63
N LYS A 144 -0.85 -0.90 6.81
CA LYS A 144 -0.26 -2.18 7.25
C LYS A 144 1.22 -2.02 7.65
N SER A 145 2.01 -1.23 6.92
CA SER A 145 3.41 -0.95 7.30
C SER A 145 3.52 -0.20 8.64
N GLN A 146 2.64 0.77 8.89
CA GLN A 146 2.56 1.46 10.17
C GLN A 146 2.12 0.54 11.31
N SER A 147 1.20 -0.39 11.05
CA SER A 147 0.76 -1.38 12.03
C SER A 147 1.90 -2.32 12.44
N ILE A 148 2.70 -2.79 11.48
CA ILE A 148 3.90 -3.60 11.75
C ILE A 148 4.88 -2.84 12.66
N VAL A 149 5.16 -1.57 12.35
CA VAL A 149 6.01 -0.74 13.21
C VAL A 149 5.46 -0.64 14.63
N LYS A 150 4.15 -0.41 14.80
CA LYS A 150 3.52 -0.33 16.12
C LYS A 150 3.64 -1.65 16.89
N LYS A 151 3.59 -2.78 16.21
CA LYS A 151 3.76 -4.12 16.80
C LYS A 151 5.20 -4.37 17.25
N ILE A 152 6.18 -3.96 16.45
CA ILE A 152 7.60 -3.98 16.84
C ILE A 152 7.84 -3.04 18.04
N HIS A 153 7.24 -1.85 18.04
CA HIS A 153 7.33 -0.92 19.17
C HIS A 153 6.71 -1.48 20.44
N HIS A 154 5.58 -2.18 20.33
CA HIS A 154 4.95 -2.86 21.46
C HIS A 154 5.91 -3.91 22.05
N ALA A 155 6.51 -4.76 21.21
CA ALA A 155 7.51 -5.73 21.67
C ALA A 155 8.71 -5.05 22.35
N TRP A 156 9.27 -4.01 21.71
CA TRP A 156 10.34 -3.19 22.28
C TRP A 156 9.97 -2.60 23.65
N SER A 157 8.76 -2.06 23.78
CA SER A 157 8.33 -1.40 25.01
C SER A 157 8.22 -2.34 26.20
N PHE A 158 7.86 -3.60 25.95
CA PHE A 158 7.80 -4.64 26.97
C PHE A 158 9.17 -5.19 27.34
N SER A 159 10.05 -5.37 26.37
CA SER A 159 11.35 -6.00 26.59
C SER A 159 12.45 -4.99 26.99
N CYS A 160 12.29 -3.72 26.62
CA CYS A 160 13.25 -2.64 26.90
C CYS A 160 12.54 -1.38 27.43
N PRO A 161 11.82 -1.46 28.56
CA PRO A 161 10.94 -0.38 29.04
C PRO A 161 11.68 0.94 29.29
N GLU A 162 12.92 0.90 29.79
CA GLU A 162 13.71 2.12 30.02
C GLU A 162 14.12 2.82 28.73
N ARG A 163 14.41 2.06 27.66
CA ARG A 163 14.72 2.64 26.35
C ARG A 163 13.47 3.13 25.64
N ALA A 164 12.36 2.43 25.79
CA ALA A 164 11.07 2.79 25.18
C ALA A 164 10.48 4.11 25.68
N LYS A 165 10.83 4.52 26.90
CA LYS A 165 10.45 5.83 27.46
C LYS A 165 11.17 7.00 26.76
N GLN A 166 12.29 6.74 26.10
CA GLN A 166 13.02 7.78 25.39
C GLN A 166 12.30 8.15 24.09
N PRO A 167 12.29 9.44 23.72
CA PRO A 167 11.66 9.86 22.47
C PRO A 167 12.44 9.31 21.27
N ILE A 168 11.73 8.64 20.36
CA ILE A 168 12.29 8.17 19.09
C ILE A 168 12.78 9.38 18.28
N LYS A 169 14.09 9.47 18.07
CA LYS A 169 14.71 10.51 17.27
C LYS A 169 14.56 10.13 15.81
N LYS A 170 14.17 11.08 14.95
CA LYS A 170 14.03 10.85 13.50
C LYS A 170 15.39 10.82 12.77
N SER A 171 16.33 10.06 13.32
CA SER A 171 17.70 9.90 12.85
C SER A 171 17.94 8.44 12.47
N THR A 172 18.80 8.20 11.49
CA THR A 172 19.26 6.85 11.13
C THR A 172 20.09 6.19 12.25
N ASN A 173 20.52 6.96 13.25
CA ASN A 173 21.25 6.46 14.41
C ASN A 173 20.34 6.11 15.61
N ASP A 174 19.02 6.14 15.45
CA ASP A 174 18.09 5.80 16.53
C ASP A 174 17.93 4.28 16.65
N ASP A 175 18.14 3.72 17.85
CA ASP A 175 18.14 2.28 18.07
C ASP A 175 16.81 1.62 17.65
N PHE A 176 15.66 2.30 17.82
CA PHE A 176 14.37 1.74 17.45
C PHE A 176 14.18 1.73 15.92
N ILE A 177 14.64 2.77 15.22
CA ILE A 177 14.64 2.81 13.76
C ILE A 177 15.54 1.70 13.19
N ASN A 178 16.72 1.51 13.78
CA ASN A 178 17.64 0.44 13.40
C ASN A 178 17.01 -0.94 13.67
N LEU A 179 16.35 -1.14 14.81
CA LEU A 179 15.61 -2.39 15.04
C LEU A 179 14.55 -2.63 13.98
N VAL A 180 13.73 -1.62 13.66
CA VAL A 180 12.69 -1.78 12.63
C VAL A 180 13.32 -2.14 11.29
N SER A 181 14.41 -1.50 10.90
CA SER A 181 15.16 -1.81 9.67
C SER A 181 15.62 -3.27 9.65
N VAL A 182 16.24 -3.77 10.73
CA VAL A 182 16.70 -5.16 10.82
C VAL A 182 15.54 -6.16 10.82
N VAL A 183 14.50 -5.93 11.64
CA VAL A 183 13.35 -6.84 11.76
C VAL A 183 12.56 -6.94 10.46
N THR A 184 12.40 -5.82 9.76
CA THR A 184 11.63 -5.77 8.51
C THR A 184 12.46 -6.00 7.26
N GLY A 185 13.79 -5.93 7.35
CA GLY A 185 14.69 -5.88 6.19
C GLY A 185 14.51 -4.63 5.33
N TRP A 186 13.78 -3.60 5.79
CA TRP A 186 13.67 -2.33 5.06
C TRP A 186 14.98 -1.55 5.17
N ASP A 187 15.33 -0.83 4.11
CA ASP A 187 16.40 0.15 4.19
C ASP A 187 16.12 1.19 5.31
N ILE A 188 17.20 1.75 5.86
CA ILE A 188 17.12 2.60 7.05
C ILE A 188 16.24 3.85 6.82
N GLU A 189 16.17 4.36 5.59
CA GLU A 189 15.35 5.52 5.25
C GLU A 189 13.86 5.17 5.17
N LEU A 190 13.53 4.03 4.58
CA LEU A 190 12.16 3.50 4.58
C LEU A 190 11.68 3.16 5.99
N ALA A 191 12.53 2.52 6.81
CA ALA A 191 12.25 2.26 8.21
C ALA A 191 11.98 3.57 8.97
N ARG A 192 12.87 4.56 8.85
CA ARG A 192 12.70 5.90 9.46
C ARG A 192 11.39 6.58 9.05
N LYS A 193 11.04 6.49 7.76
CA LYS A 193 9.79 7.06 7.21
C LYS A 193 8.56 6.36 7.80
N ASN A 194 8.57 5.02 7.83
CA ASN A 194 7.45 4.24 8.38
C ASN A 194 7.30 4.46 9.89
N VAL A 195 8.39 4.54 10.65
CA VAL A 195 8.40 4.93 12.07
C VAL A 195 7.83 6.33 12.27
N SER A 196 8.32 7.31 11.52
CA SER A 196 7.83 8.68 11.60
C SER A 196 6.33 8.79 11.29
N ASN A 197 5.83 7.99 10.35
CA ASN A 197 4.42 7.95 10.00
C ASN A 197 3.57 7.25 11.07
N ALA A 198 4.06 6.14 11.64
CA ALA A 198 3.35 5.38 12.66
C ALA A 198 3.07 6.19 13.94
N PHE A 199 3.98 7.11 14.29
CA PHE A 199 3.88 7.96 15.48
C PHE A 199 3.53 9.42 15.19
N LYS A 200 3.16 9.76 13.95
CA LYS A 200 2.87 11.15 13.55
C LYS A 200 1.65 11.74 14.29
N HIS A 201 0.71 10.91 14.75
CA HIS A 201 -0.54 11.33 15.40
C HIS A 201 -0.57 11.26 16.94
N ASN A 202 0.53 10.86 17.60
CA ASN A 202 0.59 10.91 19.07
C ASN A 202 0.80 12.36 19.61
N LYS A 203 0.84 13.36 18.73
CA LYS A 203 0.92 14.79 19.10
C LYS A 203 -0.40 15.55 19.00
N GLU A 204 -1.43 15.01 18.34
CA GLU A 204 -2.67 15.75 18.05
C GLU A 204 -3.82 15.43 19.02
N SER A 205 -3.65 14.45 19.91
CA SER A 205 -4.70 13.98 20.84
C SER A 205 -4.50 14.41 22.31
N CYS A 206 -3.61 15.38 22.56
CA CYS A 206 -3.42 15.98 23.89
C CYS A 206 -3.56 17.51 23.85
N ASN A 207 -4.67 18.01 23.31
CA ASN A 207 -5.15 19.38 23.53
C ASN A 207 -6.64 19.34 23.88
#